data_AF-S2YQZ1-F1
#
_entry.id   AF-S2YQZ1-F1
#
_cell.length_a   1.000
_cell.length_b   1.000
_cell.length_c   1.000
_cell.angle_alpha   90.00
_cell.angle_beta   90.00
_cell.angle_gamma   90.00
#
_symmetry.space_group_name_H-M   'P 1'
#
loop_
_entity.id
_entity.type
_entity.pdbx_description
1 polymer ?
#
loop_
_entity_poly.entity_id
_entity_poly.type
_entity_poly.pdbx_seq_one_letter_code
_entity_poly.pdbx_strand_id
1 'polypeptide(L)'
;MIKKLNQFTLVDVIERKIHFTNTNTIYDKIDFEDMNEGELQAYHEMLADVKEMNESEFVSKYLNIINKLTVQSENEELTDKREIEKMSGYNNAIVSILECINPIYEYDLEE
;
A
#
# COMPACT_ATOMS: atom_id res chain seq x y z
N MET A 1 7.07 5.77 23.07
CA MET A 1 8.11 4.96 23.72
C MET A 1 9.02 4.43 22.62
N ILE A 2 10.35 4.57 22.71
CA ILE A 2 11.26 4.08 21.65
C ILE A 2 11.31 2.54 21.78
N LYS A 3 10.82 1.84 20.75
CA LYS A 3 10.86 0.37 20.67
C LYS A 3 12.25 -0.10 20.24
N LYS A 4 12.67 -1.28 20.69
CA LYS A 4 13.83 -1.96 20.09
C LYS A 4 13.49 -2.40 18.67
N LEU A 5 14.46 -2.42 17.77
CA LEU A 5 14.23 -2.81 16.37
C LEU A 5 13.72 -4.25 16.22
N ASN A 6 14.11 -5.16 17.10
CA ASN A 6 13.59 -6.54 17.12
C ASN A 6 12.17 -6.66 17.70
N GLN A 7 11.56 -5.55 18.10
CA GLN A 7 10.16 -5.46 18.56
C GLN A 7 9.33 -4.56 17.64
N PHE A 8 9.93 -4.09 16.55
CA PHE A 8 9.28 -3.27 15.55
C PHE A 8 8.40 -4.17 14.69
N THR A 9 7.11 -3.83 14.58
CA THR A 9 6.12 -4.67 13.90
C THR A 9 5.68 -4.06 12.58
N LEU A 10 4.98 -4.85 11.76
CA LEU A 10 4.37 -4.33 10.53
C LEU A 10 3.34 -3.23 10.82
N VAL A 11 2.63 -3.29 11.96
CA VAL A 11 1.76 -2.20 12.46
C VAL A 11 2.55 -0.91 12.59
N ASP A 12 3.76 -0.95 13.18
CA ASP A 12 4.59 0.24 13.32
C ASP A 12 5.05 0.80 11.96
N VAL A 13 5.31 -0.06 10.97
CA VAL A 13 5.64 0.36 9.61
C VAL A 13 4.46 1.11 9.00
N ILE A 14 3.27 0.52 9.03
CA ILE A 14 2.04 1.07 8.43
C ILE A 14 1.67 2.40 9.10
N GLU A 15 1.69 2.48 10.44
CA GLU A 15 1.41 3.72 11.17
C GLU A 15 2.38 4.86 10.82
N ARG A 16 3.67 4.53 10.59
CA ARG A 16 4.65 5.54 10.15
C ARG A 16 4.45 5.98 8.72
N LYS A 17 4.06 5.07 7.82
CA LYS A 17 3.68 5.42 6.44
C LYS A 17 2.48 6.37 6.44
N ILE A 18 1.41 6.05 7.17
CA ILE A 18 0.24 6.92 7.36
C ILE A 18 0.64 8.29 7.90
N HIS A 19 1.47 8.33 8.95
CA HIS A 19 1.93 9.58 9.53
C HIS A 19 2.71 10.41 8.50
N PHE A 20 3.66 9.79 7.80
CA PHE A 20 4.46 10.45 6.77
C PHE A 20 3.59 10.99 5.63
N THR A 21 2.69 10.20 5.05
CA THR A 21 1.80 10.66 3.97
C THR A 21 0.96 11.86 4.43
N ASN A 22 0.51 11.88 5.69
CA ASN A 22 -0.25 13.00 6.24
C ASN A 22 0.58 14.25 6.57
N THR A 23 1.84 14.13 6.97
CA THR A 23 2.59 15.24 7.57
C THR A 23 3.85 15.65 6.82
N ASN A 24 4.28 14.91 5.79
CA ASN A 24 5.49 15.26 5.07
C ASN A 24 5.35 16.62 4.36
N THR A 25 6.48 17.31 4.23
CA THR A 25 6.63 18.62 3.58
C THR A 25 7.70 18.55 2.48
N ILE A 26 8.04 17.34 2.03
CA ILE A 26 9.14 17.11 1.07
C ILE A 26 8.67 17.44 -0.35
N TYR A 27 7.42 17.13 -0.67
CA TYR A 27 6.79 17.40 -1.95
C TYR A 27 5.51 18.23 -1.75
N ASP A 28 5.06 18.93 -2.79
CA ASP A 28 3.79 19.65 -2.74
C ASP A 28 2.64 18.63 -2.69
N LYS A 29 1.78 18.75 -1.67
CA LYS A 29 0.66 17.83 -1.49
C LYS A 29 -0.35 17.91 -2.61
N ILE A 30 -0.45 19.06 -3.28
CA ILE A 30 -1.39 19.25 -4.40
C ILE A 30 -0.99 18.37 -5.59
N ASP A 31 0.31 18.22 -5.84
CA ASP A 31 0.82 17.43 -6.97
C ASP A 31 0.62 15.93 -6.78
N PHE A 32 0.38 15.48 -5.54
CA PHE A 32 0.24 14.07 -5.17
C PHE A 32 -1.05 13.80 -4.41
N GLU A 33 -2.05 14.68 -4.47
CA GLU A 33 -3.27 14.59 -3.64
C GLU A 33 -4.00 13.26 -3.87
N ASP A 34 -4.28 12.94 -5.13
CA ASP A 34 -5.01 11.71 -5.51
C ASP A 34 -4.18 10.45 -5.16
N MET A 35 -2.87 10.47 -5.42
CA MET A 35 -1.97 9.37 -5.07
C MET A 35 -1.91 9.13 -3.55
N ASN A 36 -1.76 10.21 -2.77
CA ASN A 36 -1.75 10.16 -1.31
C ASN A 36 -3.09 9.66 -0.75
N GLU A 37 -4.21 10.02 -1.38
CA GLU A 37 -5.53 9.50 -1.00
C GLU A 37 -5.57 7.97 -1.16
N GLY A 38 -5.06 7.45 -2.28
CA GLY A 38 -4.93 6.02 -2.54
C GLY A 38 -4.05 5.30 -1.53
N GLU A 39 -2.86 5.86 -1.26
CA GLU A 39 -1.93 5.31 -0.27
C GLU A 39 -2.57 5.22 1.12
N LEU A 40 -3.18 6.31 1.59
CA LEU A 40 -3.82 6.37 2.90
C LEU A 40 -4.97 5.37 3.00
N GLN A 41 -5.77 5.22 1.94
CA GLN A 41 -6.83 4.23 1.89
C GLN A 41 -6.26 2.81 2.09
N ALA A 42 -5.26 2.42 1.29
CA ALA A 42 -4.61 1.11 1.41
C ALA A 42 -4.01 0.90 2.81
N TYR A 43 -3.28 1.87 3.34
CA TYR A 43 -2.66 1.75 4.66
C TYR A 43 -3.68 1.62 5.79
N HIS A 44 -4.81 2.33 5.73
CA HIS A 44 -5.86 2.20 6.74
C HIS A 44 -6.53 0.83 6.71
N GLU A 45 -6.80 0.29 5.52
CA GLU A 45 -7.31 -1.07 5.36
C GLU A 45 -6.30 -2.10 5.89
N MET A 46 -5.02 -1.98 5.49
CA MET A 46 -3.95 -2.87 5.93
C MET A 46 -3.73 -2.81 7.43
N LEU A 47 -3.85 -1.63 8.04
CA LEU A 47 -3.71 -1.45 9.48
C LEU A 47 -4.83 -2.14 10.26
N ALA A 48 -6.04 -2.20 9.70
CA ALA A 48 -7.14 -2.94 10.29
C ALA A 48 -6.89 -4.45 10.14
N ASP A 49 -6.56 -4.90 8.93
CA ASP A 49 -6.39 -6.32 8.64
C ASP A 49 -5.21 -6.96 9.37
N VAL A 50 -4.06 -6.28 9.47
CA VAL A 50 -2.86 -6.81 10.14
C VAL A 50 -3.08 -7.10 11.64
N LYS A 51 -4.14 -6.52 12.23
CA LYS A 51 -4.51 -6.74 13.64
C LYS A 51 -5.40 -7.98 13.82
N GLU A 52 -6.06 -8.44 12.76
CA GLU A 52 -7.09 -9.48 12.80
C GLU A 52 -6.70 -10.75 12.00
N MET A 53 -5.88 -10.60 10.95
CA MET A 53 -5.51 -11.67 10.04
C MET A 53 -4.15 -12.29 10.37
N ASN A 54 -3.96 -13.56 10.01
CA ASN A 54 -2.62 -14.14 9.95
C ASN A 54 -1.88 -13.74 8.66
N GLU A 55 -0.57 -14.00 8.61
CA GLU A 55 0.30 -13.63 7.47
C GLU A 55 -0.22 -14.15 6.12
N SER A 56 -0.65 -15.41 6.05
CA SER A 56 -1.11 -16.03 4.80
C SER A 56 -2.41 -15.42 4.29
N GLU A 57 -3.36 -15.16 5.19
CA GLU A 57 -4.63 -14.49 4.87
C GLU A 57 -4.39 -13.08 4.36
N PHE A 58 -3.54 -12.32 5.07
CA PHE A 58 -3.19 -10.95 4.73
C PHE A 58 -2.54 -10.89 3.35
N VAL A 59 -1.48 -11.66 3.13
CA VAL A 59 -0.77 -11.71 1.85
C VAL A 59 -1.70 -12.11 0.72
N SER A 60 -2.49 -13.19 0.90
CA SER A 60 -3.41 -13.68 -0.14
C SER A 60 -4.47 -12.65 -0.52
N LYS A 61 -5.02 -11.92 0.47
CA LYS A 61 -5.98 -10.84 0.21
C LYS A 61 -5.36 -9.77 -0.68
N TYR A 62 -4.17 -9.29 -0.31
CA TYR A 62 -3.55 -8.15 -0.96
C TYR A 62 -2.95 -8.47 -2.33
N LEU A 63 -2.40 -9.66 -2.53
CA LEU A 63 -2.02 -10.14 -3.87
C LEU A 63 -3.22 -10.22 -4.81
N ASN A 64 -4.36 -10.75 -4.33
CA ASN A 64 -5.58 -10.79 -5.13
C ASN A 64 -6.09 -9.39 -5.52
N ILE A 65 -5.83 -8.37 -4.69
CA ILE A 65 -6.19 -6.99 -5.01
C ILE A 65 -5.25 -6.42 -6.07
N ILE A 66 -3.93 -6.60 -5.90
CA ILE A 66 -2.92 -6.19 -6.89
C ILE A 66 -3.27 -6.79 -8.26
N ASN A 67 -3.48 -8.11 -8.35
CA ASN A 67 -3.77 -8.76 -9.63
C ASN A 67 -5.03 -8.20 -10.30
N LYS A 68 -6.06 -7.84 -9.53
CA LYS A 68 -7.26 -7.19 -10.09
C LYS A 68 -6.95 -5.79 -10.64
N LEU A 69 -6.16 -5.00 -9.92
CA LEU A 69 -5.76 -3.67 -10.36
C LEU A 69 -4.87 -3.73 -11.61
N THR A 70 -3.99 -4.73 -11.72
CA THR A 70 -3.19 -5.00 -12.92
C THR A 70 -4.09 -5.27 -14.11
N VAL A 71 -5.03 -6.22 -14.00
CA VAL A 71 -5.97 -6.55 -15.08
C VAL A 71 -6.81 -5.33 -15.51
N GLN A 72 -7.31 -4.55 -14.54
CA GLN A 72 -8.07 -3.33 -14.84
C GLN A 72 -7.24 -2.29 -15.59
N SER A 73 -5.94 -2.19 -15.25
CA SER A 73 -5.01 -1.28 -15.91
C SER A 73 -4.70 -1.72 -17.34
N GLU A 74 -4.47 -3.03 -17.56
CA GLU A 74 -4.21 -3.62 -18.88
C GLU A 74 -5.41 -3.51 -19.82
N ASN A 75 -6.62 -3.63 -19.29
CA ASN A 75 -7.85 -3.50 -20.06
C ASN A 75 -8.23 -2.04 -20.37
N GLU A 76 -7.44 -1.05 -19.94
CA GLU A 76 -7.74 0.38 -20.03
C GLU A 76 -9.13 0.74 -19.44
N GLU A 77 -9.57 0.01 -18.40
CA GLU A 77 -10.89 0.22 -17.78
C GLU A 77 -10.97 1.56 -17.04
N LEU A 78 -9.82 2.11 -16.64
CA LEU A 78 -9.68 3.41 -16.01
C LEU A 78 -9.24 4.46 -17.03
N THR A 79 -10.08 5.47 -17.23
CA THR A 79 -9.79 6.59 -18.15
C THR A 79 -9.70 7.94 -17.44
N ASP A 80 -10.17 8.02 -16.19
CA ASP A 80 -10.05 9.22 -15.37
C ASP A 80 -8.66 9.30 -14.74
N LYS A 81 -7.97 10.42 -14.99
CA LYS A 81 -6.59 10.61 -14.53
C LYS A 81 -6.46 10.57 -13.00
N ARG A 82 -7.43 11.12 -12.26
CA ARG A 82 -7.38 11.14 -10.80
C ARG A 82 -7.56 9.75 -10.23
N GLU A 83 -8.49 9.00 -10.81
CA GLU A 83 -8.72 7.61 -10.43
C GLU A 83 -7.48 6.73 -10.71
N ILE A 84 -6.81 6.94 -11.84
CA ILE A 84 -5.53 6.27 -12.15
C ILE A 84 -4.46 6.61 -11.10
N GLU A 85 -4.28 7.89 -10.77
CA GLU A 85 -3.29 8.32 -9.77
C GLU A 85 -3.61 7.74 -8.38
N LYS A 86 -4.89 7.74 -8.00
CA LYS A 86 -5.36 7.12 -6.75
C LYS A 86 -5.11 5.62 -6.71
N MET A 87 -5.46 4.89 -7.78
CA MET A 87 -5.21 3.45 -7.84
C MET A 87 -3.71 3.12 -7.86
N SER A 88 -2.89 3.97 -8.49
CA SER A 88 -1.43 3.84 -8.44
C SER A 88 -0.90 3.98 -7.01
N GLY A 89 -1.34 5.01 -6.27
CA GLY A 89 -0.98 5.18 -4.86
C GLY A 89 -1.43 4.01 -3.99
N TYR A 90 -2.65 3.54 -4.19
CA TYR A 90 -3.20 2.37 -3.48
C TYR A 90 -2.36 1.10 -3.75
N ASN A 91 -2.03 0.82 -5.01
CA ASN A 91 -1.20 -0.33 -5.39
C ASN A 91 0.22 -0.24 -4.80
N ASN A 92 0.87 0.91 -4.91
CA ASN A 92 2.23 1.14 -4.39
C ASN A 92 2.28 0.98 -2.86
N ALA A 93 1.24 1.43 -2.16
CA ALA A 93 1.12 1.23 -0.73
C ALA A 93 1.04 -0.26 -0.35
N ILE A 94 0.28 -1.06 -1.09
CA ILE A 94 0.21 -2.51 -0.86
C ILE A 94 1.59 -3.16 -1.07
N VAL A 95 2.20 -2.93 -2.23
CA VAL A 95 3.51 -3.51 -2.57
C VAL A 95 4.54 -3.15 -1.49
N SER A 96 4.58 -1.89 -1.03
CA SER A 96 5.55 -1.46 -0.03
C SER A 96 5.36 -2.08 1.36
N ILE A 97 4.18 -2.62 1.67
CA ILE A 97 3.97 -3.38 2.92
C ILE A 97 4.27 -4.86 2.70
N LEU A 98 3.89 -5.42 1.54
CA LEU A 98 4.19 -6.82 1.22
C LEU A 98 5.70 -7.06 1.12
N GLU A 99 6.48 -6.15 0.53
CA GLU A 99 7.96 -6.26 0.44
C GLU A 99 8.62 -6.38 1.84
N CYS A 100 8.01 -5.80 2.88
CA CYS A 100 8.49 -5.90 4.26
C CYS A 100 8.29 -7.31 4.84
N ILE A 101 7.33 -8.07 4.33
CA ILE A 101 7.06 -9.47 4.71
C ILE A 101 8.00 -10.39 3.92
N ASN A 102 8.02 -10.23 2.60
CA ASN A 102 8.90 -10.97 1.72
C ASN A 102 9.28 -10.10 0.51
N PRO A 103 10.58 -9.86 0.25
CA PRO A 103 11.04 -9.06 -0.87
C PRO A 103 10.58 -9.56 -2.24
N ILE A 104 10.16 -10.83 -2.35
CA ILE A 104 9.64 -11.39 -3.60
C ILE A 104 8.44 -10.60 -4.15
N TYR A 105 7.66 -9.94 -3.27
CA TYR A 105 6.45 -9.20 -3.65
C TYR A 105 6.71 -7.83 -4.28
N GLU A 106 7.99 -7.41 -4.38
CA GLU A 106 8.37 -6.25 -5.21
C GLU A 106 8.32 -6.59 -6.71
N TYR A 107 8.44 -7.87 -7.06
CA TYR A 107 8.51 -8.33 -8.44
C TYR A 107 7.18 -8.87 -8.92
N ASP A 108 6.92 -8.72 -10.21
CA ASP A 108 5.86 -9.45 -10.87
C ASP A 108 6.23 -10.94 -10.90
N LEU A 109 5.34 -11.78 -10.36
CA LEU A 109 5.56 -13.23 -10.24
C LEU A 109 4.79 -14.01 -11.30
N GLU A 110 4.05 -13.33 -12.18
CA GLU A 110 3.43 -13.93 -13.35
C GLU A 110 4.49 -14.14 -14.46
N GLU A 111 5.18 -15.29 -14.41
CA GLU A 111 5.82 -15.94 -15.57
C GLU A 111 5.00 -17.13 -16.08
#